data_AF-A0A0N7Z3Y4-F1
#
_entry.id   AF-A0A0N7Z3Y4-F1
#
_cell.length_a   1.000
_cell.length_b   1.000
_cell.length_c   1.000
_cell.angle_alpha   90.00
_cell.angle_beta   90.00
_cell.angle_gamma   90.00
#
_symmetry.space_group_name_H-M   'P 1'
#
loop_
_entity.id
_entity.type
_entity.pdbx_description
1 polymer ?
#
loop_
_entity_poly.entity_id
_entity_poly.type
_entity_poly.pdbx_seq_one_letter_code
_entity_poly.pdbx_strand_id
1 'polypeptide(L)'
;MTVQDLRKSDMMAHLLDSLESGEDIGHYGRLVFAMVARHFLPKEEVIDYLLKDQDCDEAEAKSLYQQVEGKDYNPPKRDRVLAWQQEQDFPICPNSDDPDACNVYRDLEFPQHVYDQISSYYEHKA
;
A
#
# COMPACT_ATOMS: atom_id res chain seq x y z
N MET A 1 -7.24 -12.24 6.02
CA MET A 1 -8.06 -11.66 4.94
C MET A 1 -7.55 -12.21 3.62
N THR A 2 -8.09 -11.77 2.48
CA THR A 2 -7.77 -12.33 1.16
C THR A 2 -7.41 -11.23 0.14
N VAL A 3 -6.85 -11.61 -1.01
CA VAL A 3 -6.66 -10.70 -2.16
C VAL A 3 -7.98 -10.03 -2.57
N GLN A 4 -9.11 -10.72 -2.42
CA GLN A 4 -10.44 -10.18 -2.74
C GLN A 4 -10.85 -9.05 -1.79
N ASP A 5 -10.38 -9.08 -0.54
CA ASP A 5 -10.63 -7.98 0.40
C ASP A 5 -9.83 -6.73 0.01
N LEU A 6 -8.57 -6.90 -0.43
CA LEU A 6 -7.75 -5.80 -0.95
C LEU A 6 -8.37 -5.14 -2.18
N ARG A 7 -8.93 -5.94 -3.09
CA ARG A 7 -9.58 -5.45 -4.31
C ARG A 7 -10.84 -4.61 -4.06
N LYS A 8 -11.34 -4.50 -2.83
CA LYS A 8 -12.41 -3.54 -2.46
C LYS A 8 -11.97 -2.08 -2.55
N SER A 9 -10.66 -1.80 -2.49
CA SER A 9 -10.13 -0.48 -2.79
C SER A 9 -9.69 -0.42 -4.24
N ASP A 10 -10.25 0.51 -5.01
CA ASP A 10 -9.90 0.72 -6.43
C ASP A 10 -8.39 0.96 -6.62
N MET A 11 -7.76 1.66 -5.68
CA MET A 11 -6.31 1.87 -5.66
C MET A 11 -5.53 0.56 -5.52
N MET A 12 -5.95 -0.31 -4.61
CA MET A 12 -5.29 -1.60 -4.41
C MET A 12 -5.59 -2.59 -5.53
N ALA A 13 -6.79 -2.54 -6.11
CA ALA A 13 -7.13 -3.30 -7.31
C ALA A 13 -6.23 -2.90 -8.48
N HIS A 14 -6.07 -1.59 -8.71
CA HIS A 14 -5.16 -1.07 -9.72
C HIS A 14 -3.71 -1.53 -9.52
N LEU A 15 -3.16 -1.43 -8.31
CA LEU A 15 -1.81 -1.91 -8.00
C LEU A 15 -1.65 -3.41 -8.22
N LEU A 16 -2.66 -4.21 -7.81
CA LEU A 16 -2.67 -5.66 -8.03
C LEU A 16 -2.69 -5.99 -9.52
N ASP A 17 -3.54 -5.33 -10.30
CA ASP A 17 -3.65 -5.52 -11.76
C ASP A 17 -2.34 -5.14 -12.47
N SER A 18 -1.74 -4.01 -12.11
CA SER A 18 -0.46 -3.54 -12.66
C SER A 18 0.67 -4.53 -12.35
N LEU A 19 0.79 -4.99 -11.10
CA LEU A 19 1.77 -6.02 -10.72
C LEU A 19 1.49 -7.35 -11.44
N GLU A 20 0.23 -7.80 -11.53
CA GLU A 20 -0.12 -9.01 -12.30
C GLU A 20 0.25 -8.90 -13.78
N SER A 21 0.26 -7.69 -14.35
CA SER A 21 0.67 -7.43 -15.74
C SER A 21 2.19 -7.29 -15.93
N GLY A 22 2.96 -7.27 -14.84
CA GLY A 22 4.42 -7.07 -14.87
C GLY A 22 4.84 -5.60 -15.02
N GLU A 23 3.94 -4.66 -14.75
CA GLU A 23 4.20 -3.22 -14.84
C GLU A 23 5.09 -2.74 -13.68
N ASP A 24 5.94 -1.75 -13.96
CA ASP A 24 6.69 -1.01 -12.93
C ASP A 24 5.75 -0.02 -12.25
N ILE A 25 5.41 -0.28 -10.98
CA ILE A 25 4.53 0.61 -10.20
C ILE A 25 5.32 1.70 -9.45
N GLY A 26 6.64 1.74 -9.64
CA GLY A 26 7.56 2.67 -9.02
C GLY A 26 7.78 2.38 -7.53
N HIS A 27 8.82 3.01 -6.97
CA HIS A 27 9.18 2.82 -5.57
C HIS A 27 8.02 3.13 -4.60
N TYR A 28 7.30 4.22 -4.81
CA TYR A 28 6.19 4.59 -3.93
C TYR A 28 4.96 3.72 -4.14
N GLY A 29 4.72 3.22 -5.35
CA GLY A 29 3.68 2.20 -5.58
C GLY A 29 3.98 0.94 -4.78
N ARG A 30 5.21 0.41 -4.86
CA ARG A 30 5.66 -0.75 -4.07
C ARG A 30 5.53 -0.51 -2.57
N LEU A 31 5.91 0.68 -2.09
CA LEU A 31 5.79 1.05 -0.68
C LEU A 31 4.33 1.09 -0.22
N VAL A 32 3.45 1.78 -0.95
CA VAL A 32 2.01 1.87 -0.64
C VAL A 32 1.40 0.46 -0.63
N PHE A 33 1.71 -0.35 -1.65
CA PHE A 33 1.25 -1.72 -1.74
C PHE A 33 1.67 -2.53 -0.50
N ALA A 34 2.94 -2.52 -0.12
CA ALA A 34 3.45 -3.26 1.03
C ALA A 34 2.83 -2.80 2.36
N MET A 35 2.67 -1.48 2.55
CA MET A 35 2.04 -0.90 3.76
C MET A 35 0.60 -1.35 3.95
N VAL A 36 -0.16 -1.50 2.85
CA VAL A 36 -1.56 -1.94 2.90
C VAL A 36 -1.65 -3.46 2.92
N ALA A 37 -1.06 -4.14 1.93
CA ALA A 37 -1.23 -5.56 1.66
C ALA A 37 -0.79 -6.49 2.79
N ARG A 38 0.23 -6.10 3.58
CA ARG A 38 0.69 -6.89 4.75
C ARG A 38 -0.39 -7.16 5.79
N HIS A 39 -1.42 -6.32 5.85
CA HIS A 39 -2.55 -6.50 6.78
C HIS A 39 -3.58 -7.49 6.25
N PHE A 40 -3.49 -7.87 4.98
CA PHE A 40 -4.47 -8.71 4.30
C PHE A 40 -3.91 -10.07 3.86
N LEU A 41 -2.64 -10.10 3.46
CA LEU A 41 -1.95 -11.25 2.89
C LEU A 41 -0.79 -11.68 3.79
N PRO A 42 -0.39 -12.96 3.77
CA PRO A 42 0.84 -13.39 4.42
C PRO A 42 2.06 -12.75 3.73
N LYS A 43 3.14 -12.60 4.49
CA LYS A 43 4.41 -12.02 4.04
C LYS A 43 4.87 -12.53 2.68
N GLU A 44 4.89 -13.84 2.49
CA GLU A 44 5.40 -14.45 1.25
C GLU A 44 4.53 -14.06 0.05
N GLU A 45 3.20 -13.99 0.20
CA GLU A 45 2.33 -13.51 -0.89
C GLU A 45 2.57 -12.03 -1.21
N VAL A 46 2.82 -11.18 -0.22
CA VAL A 46 3.18 -9.77 -0.47
C VAL A 46 4.49 -9.67 -1.26
N ILE A 47 5.50 -10.46 -0.89
CA ILE A 47 6.78 -10.53 -1.60
C ILE A 47 6.57 -11.05 -3.03
N ASP A 48 5.77 -12.10 -3.21
CA ASP A 48 5.45 -12.67 -4.52
C ASP A 48 4.78 -11.66 -5.46
N TYR A 49 3.94 -10.75 -4.93
CA TYR A 49 3.38 -9.65 -5.73
C TYR A 49 4.43 -8.58 -6.05
N LEU A 50 5.25 -8.18 -5.08
CA LEU A 50 6.31 -7.18 -5.29
C LEU A 50 7.31 -7.64 -6.36
N LEU A 51 7.63 -8.93 -6.39
CA LEU A 51 8.52 -9.54 -7.38
C LEU A 51 7.98 -9.55 -8.81
N LYS A 52 6.70 -9.22 -9.01
CA LYS A 52 6.14 -9.07 -10.37
C LYS A 52 6.44 -7.71 -10.97
N ASP A 53 6.79 -6.71 -10.15
CA ASP A 53 7.26 -5.43 -10.64
C ASP A 53 8.60 -5.62 -11.37
N GLN A 54 8.68 -5.13 -12.62
CA GLN A 54 9.85 -5.35 -13.47
C GLN A 54 11.17 -4.76 -12.93
N ASP A 55 11.09 -3.79 -12.01
CA ASP A 55 12.23 -3.09 -11.43
C ASP A 55 12.39 -3.42 -9.93
N CYS A 56 11.91 -4.59 -9.49
CA CYS A 56 12.03 -5.05 -8.11
C CYS A 56 12.64 -6.46 -8.03
N ASP A 57 13.83 -6.56 -7.43
CA ASP A 57 14.43 -7.86 -7.14
C ASP A 57 14.02 -8.44 -5.78
N GLU A 58 14.41 -9.70 -5.53
CA GLU A 58 14.06 -10.42 -4.29
C GLU A 58 14.66 -9.79 -3.03
N ALA A 59 15.86 -9.22 -3.13
CA ALA A 59 16.50 -8.57 -1.99
C ALA A 59 15.78 -7.26 -1.64
N GLU A 60 15.41 -6.49 -2.65
CA GLU A 60 14.63 -5.26 -2.51
C GLU A 60 13.25 -5.53 -1.94
N ALA A 61 12.50 -6.50 -2.48
CA ALA A 61 11.16 -6.86 -2.00
C ALA A 61 11.18 -7.28 -0.52
N LYS A 62 12.15 -8.14 -0.14
CA LYS A 62 12.32 -8.57 1.26
C LYS A 62 12.71 -7.41 2.17
N SER A 63 13.63 -6.55 1.72
CA SER A 63 14.09 -5.39 2.47
C SER A 63 12.94 -4.39 2.71
N LEU A 64 12.15 -4.11 1.67
CA LEU A 64 10.99 -3.23 1.76
C LEU A 64 9.96 -3.78 2.74
N TYR A 65 9.59 -5.07 2.62
CA TYR A 65 8.65 -5.69 3.54
C TYR A 65 9.16 -5.60 4.99
N GLN A 66 10.43 -5.96 5.23
CA GLN A 66 11.04 -5.89 6.57
C GLN A 66 11.07 -4.47 7.12
N GLN A 67 11.31 -3.47 6.27
CA GLN A 67 11.29 -2.06 6.68
C GLN A 67 9.89 -1.63 7.11
N VAL A 68 8.87 -1.97 6.33
CA VAL A 68 7.47 -1.67 6.65
C VAL A 68 7.03 -2.40 7.93
N GLU A 69 7.41 -3.67 8.06
CA GLU A 69 7.16 -4.49 9.25
C GLU A 69 7.84 -3.93 10.50
N GLY A 70 9.16 -3.73 10.46
CA GLY A 70 9.95 -3.33 11.61
C GLY A 70 9.69 -1.90 12.08
N LYS A 71 9.27 -0.99 11.18
CA LYS A 71 8.85 0.37 11.56
C LYS A 71 7.37 0.48 11.89
N ASP A 72 6.64 -0.61 11.72
CA ASP A 72 5.21 -0.70 11.92
C ASP A 72 4.43 0.43 11.23
N TYR A 73 4.71 0.62 9.95
CA TYR A 73 4.10 1.69 9.19
C TYR A 73 2.59 1.49 9.06
N ASN A 74 1.83 2.53 9.45
CA ASN A 74 0.40 2.60 9.20
C ASN A 74 0.12 2.80 7.71
N PRO A 75 -0.95 2.19 7.15
CA PRO A 75 -1.40 2.47 5.79
C PRO A 75 -1.47 3.98 5.49
N PRO A 76 -1.03 4.44 4.31
CA PRO A 76 -0.98 5.87 4.05
C PRO A 76 -2.39 6.46 3.87
N LYS A 77 -2.56 7.72 4.29
CA LYS A 77 -3.76 8.50 3.95
C LYS A 77 -3.67 9.01 2.51
N ARG A 78 -4.83 9.35 1.93
CA ARG A 78 -4.97 9.84 0.54
C ARG A 78 -3.99 10.97 0.20
N ASP A 79 -3.91 11.99 1.04
CA ASP A 79 -3.00 13.14 0.88
C ASP A 79 -1.54 12.71 0.74
N ARG A 80 -1.11 11.71 1.52
CA ARG A 80 0.23 11.15 1.43
C ARG A 80 0.44 10.34 0.14
N VAL A 81 -0.54 9.53 -0.26
CA VAL A 81 -0.51 8.78 -1.53
C VAL A 81 -0.36 9.75 -2.71
N LEU A 82 -1.16 10.81 -2.75
CA LEU A 82 -1.12 11.81 -3.83
C LEU A 82 0.21 12.58 -3.86
N ALA A 83 0.78 12.90 -2.69
CA ALA A 83 2.09 13.54 -2.63
C ALA A 83 3.20 12.64 -3.19
N TRP A 84 3.21 11.36 -2.80
CA TRP A 84 4.21 10.40 -3.30
C TRP A 84 4.06 10.09 -4.78
N GLN A 85 2.83 10.00 -5.29
CA GLN A 85 2.60 9.79 -6.71
C GLN A 85 3.18 10.93 -7.56
N GLN A 86 3.24 12.18 -7.06
CA GLN A 86 3.86 13.29 -7.78
C GLN A 86 5.38 13.15 -7.94
N GLU A 87 6.02 12.25 -7.20
CA GLU A 87 7.46 11.99 -7.25
C GLU A 87 7.83 10.83 -8.19
N GLN A 88 6.87 10.22 -8.88
CA GLN A 88 7.09 9.12 -9.83
C GLN A 88 6.13 9.20 -11.04
N ASP A 89 6.41 8.42 -12.08
CA ASP A 89 5.58 8.42 -13.29
C ASP A 89 4.29 7.58 -13.13
N PHE A 90 4.37 6.45 -12.40
CA PHE A 90 3.24 5.54 -12.24
C PHE A 90 2.14 6.13 -11.33
N PRO A 91 0.88 6.17 -11.77
CA PRO A 91 -0.22 6.78 -11.03
C PRO A 91 -0.80 5.84 -9.96
N ILE A 92 -0.25 5.85 -8.74
CA ILE A 92 -0.73 5.04 -7.60
C ILE A 92 -2.25 5.16 -7.40
N CYS A 93 -2.75 6.39 -7.45
CA CYS A 93 -4.16 6.76 -7.41
C CYS A 93 -4.66 7.08 -8.83
N PRO A 94 -5.37 6.15 -9.50
CA PRO A 94 -5.73 6.31 -10.91
C PRO A 94 -6.81 7.36 -11.15
N ASN A 95 -7.64 7.67 -10.14
CA ASN A 95 -8.70 8.67 -10.22
C ASN A 95 -8.46 9.81 -9.20
N SER A 96 -7.33 10.50 -9.31
CA SER A 96 -6.88 11.48 -8.32
C SER A 96 -7.76 12.74 -8.21
N ASP A 97 -8.55 13.04 -9.23
CA ASP A 97 -9.51 14.16 -9.25
C ASP A 97 -10.73 13.90 -8.34
N ASP A 98 -11.04 12.64 -8.05
CA ASP A 98 -12.07 12.28 -7.10
C ASP A 98 -11.57 12.53 -5.66
N PRO A 99 -12.20 13.43 -4.89
CA PRO A 99 -11.81 13.74 -3.50
C PRO A 99 -11.87 12.51 -2.60
N ASP A 100 -12.62 11.51 -3.03
CA ASP A 100 -12.98 10.32 -2.30
C ASP A 100 -12.08 9.14 -2.71
N ALA A 101 -11.40 9.17 -3.86
CA ALA A 101 -10.53 8.08 -4.30
C ALA A 101 -9.30 7.86 -3.38
N CYS A 102 -8.80 6.63 -3.38
CA CYS A 102 -7.52 6.24 -2.75
C CYS A 102 -7.48 6.45 -1.24
N ASN A 103 -8.64 6.34 -0.60
CA ASN A 103 -8.80 6.35 0.85
C ASN A 103 -8.97 4.93 1.37
N VAL A 104 -7.84 4.25 1.60
CA VAL A 104 -7.83 2.85 2.07
C VAL A 104 -8.60 2.63 3.37
N TYR A 105 -8.66 3.62 4.27
CA TYR A 105 -9.37 3.52 5.54
C TYR A 105 -10.90 3.56 5.39
N ARG A 106 -11.38 4.08 4.27
CA ARG A 106 -12.79 4.05 3.90
C ARG A 106 -13.11 2.80 3.10
N ASP A 107 -12.22 2.41 2.21
CA ASP A 107 -12.46 1.32 1.24
C ASP A 107 -12.23 -0.07 1.85
N LEU A 108 -11.38 -0.17 2.89
CA LEU A 108 -10.95 -1.43 3.49
C LEU A 108 -11.21 -1.49 4.99
N GLU A 109 -11.39 -2.71 5.50
CA GLU A 109 -11.50 -3.01 6.93
C GLU A 109 -10.15 -3.50 7.45
N PHE A 110 -9.43 -2.65 8.19
CA PHE A 110 -8.16 -3.03 8.81
C PHE A 110 -8.36 -3.73 10.16
N PRO A 111 -7.37 -4.50 10.65
CA PRO A 111 -7.40 -4.98 12.03
C PRO A 111 -7.44 -3.81 13.03
N GLN A 112 -8.13 -3.98 14.17
CA GLN A 112 -8.35 -2.92 15.16
C GLN A 112 -7.08 -2.18 15.59
N HIS A 113 -5.97 -2.91 15.77
CA HIS A 113 -4.70 -2.32 16.22
C HIS A 113 -4.18 -1.21 15.30
N VAL A 114 -4.50 -1.23 14.00
CA VAL A 114 -4.10 -0.18 13.05
C VAL A 114 -4.77 1.15 13.41
N TYR A 115 -6.06 1.12 13.78
CA TYR A 115 -6.79 2.31 14.21
C TYR A 115 -6.33 2.80 15.58
N ASP A 116 -5.98 1.89 16.48
CA ASP A 116 -5.46 2.22 17.81
C ASP A 116 -4.12 2.96 17.71
N GLN A 117 -3.24 2.56 16.79
CA GLN A 117 -1.95 3.21 16.53
C GLN A 117 -2.12 4.63 16.00
N ILE A 118 -3.05 4.83 15.06
CA ILE A 118 -3.34 6.16 14.53
C ILE A 118 -3.86 7.07 15.65
N SER A 119 -4.76 6.55 16.49
CA SER A 119 -5.37 7.32 17.59
C SER A 119 -4.33 7.73 18.64
N SER A 120 -3.47 6.80 19.10
CA SER A 120 -2.43 7.11 20.09
C SER A 120 -1.39 8.12 19.59
N TYR A 121 -1.10 8.13 18.29
CA TYR A 121 -0.19 9.11 17.68
C TYR A 121 -0.74 10.54 17.78
N TYR A 122 -2.04 10.74 17.61
CA TYR A 122 -2.68 12.05 17.73
C TYR A 122 -2.84 12.48 19.19
N GLU A 123 -3.09 11.55 20.11
CA GLU A 123 -3.15 11.84 21.55
C GLU A 123 -1.81 12.29 22.12
N HIS A 124 -0.68 11.69 21.69
CA HIS A 124 0.66 12.11 22.14
C HIS A 124 1.16 13.41 21.51
N LYS A 125 0.47 13.94 20.50
CA LYS A 125 0.81 15.21 19.81
C LYS A 125 -0.07 16.40 20.24
N ALA A 126 -1.13 16.17 21.01
CA ALA A 126 -1.99 17.20 21.59
C ALA A 126 -1.46 17.63 22.97
#